data_AF-A0A2M8KUM9-F1
#
_entry.id   AF-A0A2M8KUM9-F1
#
_cell.length_a   1.000
_cell.length_b   1.000
_cell.length_c   1.000
_cell.angle_alpha   90.00
_cell.angle_beta   90.00
_cell.angle_gamma   90.00
#
_symmetry.space_group_name_H-M   'P 1'
#
loop_
_entity.id
_entity.type
_entity.pdbx_description
1 polymer ?
#
loop_
_entity_poly.entity_id
_entity_poly.type
_entity_poly.pdbx_seq_one_letter_code
_entity_poly.pdbx_strand_id
1 'polypeptide(L)'
;MKKLDDTLQEYLVKKAPALPDSVKEVIVSIGPWVMLVLVVMSLPLLLFVFGLGAVVAPFAFLGGITAGTSFGVTMIVSLAALVLEIIALPGLFKRSMGSWRLLYYSVLITAVGNLISFNLGGLIIGTLLSLYILFQVKKLYK
;
A
#
# COMPACT_ATOMS: atom_id res chain seq x y z
N MET A 1 -16.44 -5.38 -6.38
CA MET A 1 -15.00 -5.29 -6.75
C MET A 1 -14.77 -5.20 -8.25
N LYS A 2 -15.39 -6.05 -9.08
CA LYS A 2 -15.22 -6.00 -10.56
C LYS A 2 -15.41 -4.60 -11.16
N LYS A 3 -16.47 -3.89 -10.77
CA LYS A 3 -16.72 -2.50 -11.21
C LYS A 3 -15.57 -1.51 -10.90
N LEU A 4 -14.93 -1.63 -9.75
CA LEU A 4 -13.81 -0.77 -9.37
C LEU A 4 -12.56 -1.12 -10.18
N ASP A 5 -12.24 -2.41 -10.30
CA ASP A 5 -11.13 -2.90 -11.11
C ASP A 5 -11.26 -2.47 -12.59
N ASP A 6 -12.47 -2.59 -13.16
CA ASP A 6 -12.77 -2.15 -14.52
C ASP A 6 -12.58 -0.63 -14.69
N THR A 7 -13.02 0.15 -13.70
CA THR A 7 -12.85 1.61 -13.70
C THR A 7 -11.37 1.98 -13.63
N LEU A 8 -10.61 1.37 -12.72
CA LEU A 8 -9.18 1.62 -12.58
C LEU A 8 -8.42 1.18 -13.84
N GLN A 9 -8.81 0.08 -14.47
CA GLN A 9 -8.21 -0.36 -15.73
C GLN A 9 -8.48 0.61 -16.88
N GLU A 10 -9.69 1.15 -16.97
CA GLU A 10 -10.03 2.19 -17.94
C GLU A 10 -9.16 3.44 -17.77
N TYR A 11 -9.07 3.97 -16.55
CA TYR A 11 -8.37 5.23 -16.31
C TYR A 11 -6.84 5.09 -16.22
N LEU A 12 -6.34 4.07 -15.54
CA LEU A 12 -4.90 3.92 -15.24
C LEU A 12 -4.12 3.17 -16.31
N VAL A 13 -4.80 2.44 -17.21
CA VAL A 13 -4.13 1.69 -18.29
C VAL A 13 -4.53 2.20 -19.66
N LYS A 14 -5.81 2.46 -19.93
CA LYS A 14 -6.24 2.90 -21.27
C LYS A 14 -6.13 4.40 -21.49
N LYS A 15 -6.46 5.22 -20.47
CA LYS A 15 -6.44 6.69 -20.58
C LYS A 15 -5.12 7.32 -20.11
N ALA A 16 -4.49 6.77 -19.08
CA ALA A 16 -3.19 7.23 -18.61
C ALA A 16 -2.06 6.78 -19.57
N PRO A 17 -0.95 7.53 -19.66
CA PRO A 17 0.22 7.13 -20.44
C PRO A 17 0.68 5.72 -20.07
N ALA A 18 0.81 4.84 -21.06
CA ALA A 18 1.27 3.48 -20.83
C ALA A 18 2.79 3.43 -20.68
N LEU A 19 3.29 2.66 -19.72
CA LEU A 19 4.72 2.40 -19.60
C LEU A 19 5.19 1.48 -20.73
N PRO A 20 6.41 1.67 -21.27
CA PRO A 20 7.03 0.70 -22.18
C PRO A 20 7.15 -0.67 -21.51
N ASP A 21 7.08 -1.74 -22.28
CA ASP A 21 7.12 -3.10 -21.72
C ASP A 21 8.45 -3.43 -21.04
N SER A 22 9.55 -2.84 -21.51
CA SER A 22 10.86 -2.92 -20.84
C SER A 22 10.81 -2.35 -19.42
N VAL A 23 10.13 -1.22 -19.21
CA VAL A 23 9.99 -0.60 -17.89
C VAL A 23 9.12 -1.45 -16.98
N LYS A 24 8.01 -1.99 -17.49
CA LYS A 24 7.14 -2.90 -16.71
C LYS A 24 7.91 -4.13 -16.24
N GLU A 25 8.71 -4.72 -17.13
CA GLU A 25 9.53 -5.90 -16.82
C GLU A 25 10.62 -5.59 -15.77
N VAL A 26 11.24 -4.41 -15.86
CA VAL A 26 12.16 -3.92 -14.81
C VAL A 26 11.43 -3.78 -13.48
N ILE A 27 10.27 -3.13 -13.44
CA ILE A 27 9.50 -2.94 -12.19
C ILE A 27 9.16 -4.29 -11.54
N VAL A 28 8.70 -5.28 -12.31
CA VAL A 28 8.32 -6.60 -11.76
C VAL A 28 9.52 -7.44 -11.36
N SER A 29 10.68 -7.25 -12.00
CA SER A 29 11.91 -7.95 -11.64
C SER A 29 12.59 -7.37 -10.40
N ILE A 30 12.64 -6.04 -10.26
CA ILE A 30 13.29 -5.37 -9.12
C ILE A 30 12.34 -5.13 -7.94
N GLY A 31 11.04 -4.99 -8.20
CA GLY A 31 10.02 -4.64 -7.20
C GLY A 31 10.05 -5.54 -5.94
N PRO A 32 10.11 -6.87 -6.08
CA PRO A 32 10.21 -7.77 -4.93
C PRO A 32 11.46 -7.52 -4.07
N TRP A 33 12.61 -7.22 -4.71
CA TRP A 33 13.87 -6.93 -4.03
C TRP A 33 13.83 -5.58 -3.32
N VAL A 34 13.30 -4.54 -3.98
CA VAL A 34 13.11 -3.21 -3.39
C VAL A 34 12.23 -3.33 -2.15
N MET A 35 11.10 -4.03 -2.24
CA MET A 35 10.20 -4.26 -1.11
C MET A 35 10.89 -5.03 0.02
N LEU A 36 11.63 -6.10 -0.28
CA LEU A 36 12.36 -6.87 0.72
C LEU A 36 13.38 -6.02 1.47
N VAL A 37 14.19 -5.24 0.75
CA VAL A 37 15.19 -4.36 1.36
C VAL A 37 14.51 -3.30 2.23
N LEU A 38 13.45 -2.66 1.74
CA LEU A 38 12.72 -1.65 2.51
C LEU A 38 12.10 -2.23 3.78
N VAL A 39 11.48 -3.40 3.72
CA VAL A 39 10.89 -4.07 4.90
C VAL A 39 11.99 -4.43 5.91
N VAL A 40 13.10 -5.02 5.47
CA VAL A 40 14.19 -5.43 6.37
C VAL A 40 14.86 -4.22 7.02
N MET A 41 15.15 -3.18 6.25
CA MET A 41 15.77 -1.94 6.76
C MET A 41 14.83 -1.18 7.69
N SER A 42 13.53 -1.18 7.41
CA SER A 42 12.53 -0.50 8.25
C SER A 42 12.13 -1.32 9.47
N LEU A 43 12.44 -2.62 9.55
CA LEU A 43 11.97 -3.49 10.63
C LEU A 43 12.28 -2.93 12.04
N PRO A 44 13.50 -2.45 12.36
CA PRO A 44 13.77 -1.85 13.66
C PRO A 44 12.91 -0.61 13.92
N LEU A 45 12.73 0.24 12.91
CA LEU A 45 11.91 1.45 13.00
C LEU A 45 10.42 1.12 13.15
N LEU A 46 9.93 0.12 12.43
CA LEU A 46 8.54 -0.35 12.52
C LEU A 46 8.28 -0.90 13.91
N LEU A 47 9.15 -1.76 14.44
CA LEU A 47 9.01 -2.27 15.81
C LEU A 47 9.03 -1.15 16.85
N PHE A 48 9.89 -0.15 16.66
CA PHE A 48 9.93 1.03 17.52
C PHE A 48 8.64 1.86 17.43
N VAL A 49 8.16 2.17 16.24
CA VAL A 49 6.93 2.96 16.02
C VAL A 49 5.70 2.22 16.54
N PHE A 50 5.56 0.92 16.28
CA PHE A 50 4.44 0.13 16.79
C PHE A 50 4.53 -0.09 18.30
N GLY A 51 5.72 -0.34 18.83
CA GLY A 51 5.95 -0.49 20.27
C GLY A 51 5.67 0.78 21.05
N LEU A 52 6.28 1.90 20.65
CA LEU A 52 5.97 3.21 21.23
C LEU A 52 4.53 3.62 20.98
N GLY A 53 4.02 3.35 19.79
CA GLY A 53 2.64 3.62 19.38
C GLY A 53 1.62 3.01 20.36
N ALA A 54 1.87 1.77 20.79
CA ALA A 54 1.04 1.11 21.80
C ALA A 54 1.10 1.79 23.18
N VAL A 55 2.27 2.29 23.59
CA VAL A 55 2.46 3.02 24.85
C VAL A 55 1.79 4.40 24.81
N VAL A 56 1.88 5.11 23.68
CA VAL A 56 1.33 6.46 23.53
C VAL A 56 -0.17 6.48 23.19
N ALA A 57 -0.73 5.36 22.73
CA ALA A 57 -2.13 5.27 22.30
C ALA A 57 -3.15 5.81 23.31
N PRO A 58 -3.07 5.52 24.63
CA PRO A 58 -4.01 6.08 25.61
C PRO A 58 -3.91 7.60 25.72
N PHE A 59 -2.71 8.15 25.56
CA PHE A 59 -2.44 9.59 25.67
C PHE A 59 -2.91 10.38 24.43
N ALA A 60 -3.07 9.72 23.27
CA ALA A 60 -3.60 10.37 22.08
C ALA A 60 -5.02 10.94 22.29
N PHE A 61 -5.80 10.37 23.21
CA PHE A 61 -7.14 10.86 23.58
C PHE A 61 -7.12 12.17 24.38
N LEU A 62 -5.97 12.58 24.92
CA LEU A 62 -5.81 13.90 25.55
C LEU A 62 -5.97 15.04 24.53
N GLY A 63 -5.70 14.78 23.24
CA GLY A 63 -6.01 15.69 22.14
C GLY A 63 -7.48 15.68 21.71
N GLY A 64 -8.35 15.00 22.46
CA GLY A 64 -9.77 14.80 22.14
C GLY A 64 -10.06 13.45 21.46
N ILE A 65 -11.35 13.11 21.39
CA ILE A 65 -11.82 11.83 20.82
C ILE A 65 -11.38 11.68 19.35
N THR A 66 -11.43 12.76 18.58
CA THR A 66 -11.03 12.74 17.17
C THR A 66 -9.54 12.42 17.01
N ALA A 67 -8.68 12.97 17.88
CA ALA A 67 -7.24 12.71 17.82
C ALA A 67 -6.90 11.27 18.20
N GLY A 68 -7.49 10.76 19.31
CA GLY A 68 -7.29 9.38 19.74
C GLY A 68 -7.81 8.36 18.74
N THR A 69 -9.00 8.58 18.19
CA THR A 69 -9.58 7.68 17.16
C THR A 69 -8.79 7.72 15.86
N SER A 70 -8.39 8.90 15.37
CA SER A 70 -7.55 9.01 14.17
C SER A 70 -6.22 8.29 14.35
N PHE A 71 -5.54 8.49 15.49
CA PHE A 71 -4.27 7.80 15.79
C PHE A 71 -4.43 6.28 15.77
N GLY A 72 -5.44 5.76 16.49
CA GLY A 72 -5.71 4.32 16.56
C GLY A 72 -6.02 3.72 15.18
N VAL A 73 -6.84 4.41 14.38
CA VAL A 73 -7.17 3.97 13.01
C VAL A 73 -5.92 3.96 12.12
N THR A 74 -5.10 5.02 12.15
CA THR A 74 -3.86 5.07 11.37
C THR A 74 -2.95 3.90 11.75
N MET A 75 -2.74 3.64 13.04
CA MET A 75 -1.89 2.54 13.52
C MET A 75 -2.39 1.17 13.04
N ILE A 76 -3.70 0.89 13.17
CA ILE A 76 -4.29 -0.38 12.74
C ILE A 76 -4.21 -0.54 11.22
N VAL A 77 -4.54 0.51 10.47
CA VAL A 77 -4.50 0.50 9.00
C VAL A 77 -3.08 0.28 8.49
N SER A 78 -2.10 1.00 9.04
CA SER A 78 -0.69 0.84 8.66
C SER A 78 -0.17 -0.56 8.98
N LEU A 79 -0.54 -1.13 10.13
CA LEU A 79 -0.17 -2.50 10.48
C LEU A 79 -0.79 -3.52 9.52
N ALA A 80 -2.09 -3.38 9.22
CA ALA A 80 -2.78 -4.26 8.29
C ALA A 80 -2.19 -4.20 6.87
N ALA A 81 -1.86 -2.99 6.39
CA ALA A 81 -1.20 -2.80 5.10
C ALA A 81 0.18 -3.47 5.05
N LEU A 82 1.00 -3.27 6.09
CA LEU A 82 2.32 -3.89 6.22
C LEU A 82 2.24 -5.42 6.20
N VAL A 83 1.28 -6.01 6.93
CA VAL A 83 1.06 -7.46 6.95
C VAL A 83 0.71 -7.97 5.55
N LEU A 84 -0.16 -7.28 4.81
CA LEU A 84 -0.50 -7.67 3.44
C LEU A 84 0.70 -7.60 2.50
N GLU A 85 1.56 -6.58 2.63
CA GLU A 85 2.78 -6.43 1.84
C GLU A 85 3.78 -7.55 2.12
N ILE A 86 3.99 -7.90 3.39
CA ILE A 86 4.88 -9.00 3.80
C ILE A 86 4.36 -10.33 3.26
N ILE A 87 3.05 -10.60 3.36
CA ILE A 87 2.44 -11.83 2.84
C ILE A 87 2.50 -11.87 1.30
N ALA A 88 2.42 -10.72 0.62
CA ALA A 88 2.53 -10.66 -0.83
C ALA A 88 3.94 -11.04 -1.32
N LEU A 89 4.98 -10.70 -0.56
CA LEU A 89 6.39 -10.74 -0.97
C LEU A 89 6.84 -12.08 -1.59
N PRO A 90 6.58 -13.27 -1.01
CA PRO A 90 6.99 -14.54 -1.61
C PRO A 90 6.38 -14.80 -2.99
N GLY A 91 5.15 -14.36 -3.22
CA GLY A 91 4.50 -14.51 -4.52
C GLY A 91 4.83 -13.39 -5.50
N LEU A 92 5.33 -12.22 -5.06
CA LEU A 92 5.88 -11.20 -5.96
C LEU A 92 7.11 -11.72 -6.71
N PHE A 93 7.99 -12.47 -6.03
CA PHE A 93 9.12 -13.17 -6.70
C PHE A 93 8.65 -14.16 -7.78
N LYS A 94 7.47 -14.75 -7.59
CA LYS A 94 6.86 -15.71 -8.53
C LYS A 94 5.92 -15.05 -9.53
N ARG A 95 5.77 -13.72 -9.47
CA ARG A 95 4.81 -12.94 -10.26
C ARG A 95 3.39 -13.50 -10.17
N SER A 96 2.96 -13.88 -8.97
CA SER A 96 1.63 -14.47 -8.78
C SER A 96 0.53 -13.40 -8.74
N MET A 97 -0.59 -13.68 -9.41
CA MET A 97 -1.75 -12.80 -9.37
C MET A 97 -2.36 -12.71 -7.95
N GLY A 98 -2.16 -13.75 -7.13
CA GLY A 98 -2.50 -13.73 -5.72
C GLY A 98 -1.78 -12.62 -4.95
N SER A 99 -0.47 -12.49 -5.13
CA SER A 99 0.32 -11.43 -4.48
C SER A 99 0.01 -10.04 -5.04
N TRP A 100 -0.24 -9.93 -6.35
CA TRP A 100 -0.71 -8.68 -6.93
C TRP A 100 -2.00 -8.19 -6.27
N ARG A 101 -2.95 -9.11 -6.00
CA ARG A 101 -4.20 -8.78 -5.30
C ARG A 101 -3.97 -8.34 -3.86
N LEU A 102 -3.01 -8.95 -3.15
CA LEU A 102 -2.65 -8.53 -1.80
C LEU A 102 -2.09 -7.10 -1.77
N LEU A 103 -1.20 -6.75 -2.72
CA LEU A 103 -0.72 -5.37 -2.86
C LEU A 103 -1.84 -4.40 -3.26
N TYR A 104 -2.75 -4.82 -4.13
CA TYR A 104 -3.93 -4.02 -4.45
C TYR A 104 -4.76 -3.71 -3.19
N TYR A 105 -4.97 -4.69 -2.33
CA TYR A 105 -5.68 -4.49 -1.06
C TYR A 105 -4.90 -3.65 -0.04
N SER A 106 -3.57 -3.77 0.03
CA SER A 106 -2.77 -2.91 0.91
C SER A 106 -2.91 -1.43 0.52
N VAL A 107 -2.90 -1.14 -0.79
CA VAL A 107 -3.11 0.21 -1.33
C VAL A 107 -4.52 0.73 -1.04
N LEU A 108 -5.56 -0.10 -1.21
CA LEU A 108 -6.94 0.30 -0.92
C LEU A 108 -7.18 0.58 0.58
N ILE A 109 -6.68 -0.29 1.46
CA ILE A 109 -6.81 -0.11 2.90
C ILE A 109 -6.06 1.14 3.35
N THR A 110 -4.87 1.39 2.81
CA THR A 110 -4.11 2.62 3.07
C THR A 110 -4.85 3.86 2.57
N ALA A 111 -5.50 3.79 1.41
CA ALA A 111 -6.32 4.90 0.90
C ALA A 111 -7.49 5.22 1.85
N VAL A 112 -8.17 4.20 2.38
CA VAL A 112 -9.22 4.38 3.40
C VAL A 112 -8.66 5.03 4.66
N GLY A 113 -7.49 4.59 5.14
CA GLY A 113 -6.82 5.23 6.29
C GLY A 113 -6.47 6.69 6.04
N ASN A 114 -5.96 7.02 4.86
CA ASN A 114 -5.65 8.39 4.47
C ASN A 114 -6.91 9.28 4.41
N LEU A 115 -8.03 8.73 3.95
CA LEU A 115 -9.31 9.44 3.94
C LEU A 115 -9.80 9.75 5.36
N ILE A 116 -9.75 8.76 6.27
CA ILE A 116 -10.18 8.94 7.67
C ILE A 116 -9.28 9.96 8.40
N SER A 117 -7.98 9.93 8.09
CA SER A 117 -6.98 10.80 8.72
C SER A 117 -6.86 12.17 8.04
N PHE A 118 -7.72 12.48 7.05
CA PHE A 118 -7.65 13.69 6.21
C PHE A 118 -6.27 13.94 5.56
N ASN A 119 -5.50 12.88 5.30
CA ASN A 119 -4.23 12.96 4.60
C ASN A 119 -4.46 12.99 3.09
N LEU A 120 -4.87 14.16 2.59
CA LEU A 120 -5.21 14.35 1.18
C LEU A 120 -4.02 14.11 0.24
N GLY A 121 -2.80 14.47 0.68
CA GLY A 121 -1.58 14.21 -0.10
C GLY A 121 -1.32 12.72 -0.30
N GLY A 122 -1.40 11.94 0.77
CA GLY A 122 -1.28 10.48 0.71
C GLY A 122 -2.43 9.82 -0.06
N LEU A 123 -3.66 10.32 0.12
CA LEU A 123 -4.85 9.82 -0.55
C LEU A 123 -4.79 10.04 -2.06
N ILE A 124 -4.35 11.22 -2.52
CA ILE A 124 -4.35 11.54 -3.94
C ILE A 124 -3.07 11.03 -4.57
N ILE A 125 -1.92 11.54 -4.14
CA ILE A 125 -0.64 11.26 -4.80
C ILE A 125 -0.21 9.83 -4.51
N GLY A 126 -0.18 9.45 -3.23
CA GLY A 126 0.30 8.12 -2.80
C GLY A 126 -0.55 6.99 -3.38
N THR A 127 -1.87 7.07 -3.23
CA THR A 127 -2.78 6.03 -3.74
C THR A 127 -2.81 5.99 -5.27
N LEU A 128 -2.93 7.14 -5.97
CA LEU A 128 -2.99 7.13 -7.44
C LEU A 128 -1.69 6.63 -8.06
N LEU A 129 -0.53 7.05 -7.55
CA LEU A 129 0.76 6.58 -8.04
C LEU A 129 0.92 5.07 -7.82
N SER A 130 0.58 4.58 -6.63
CA SER A 130 0.66 3.15 -6.31
C SER A 130 -0.26 2.33 -7.20
N LEU A 131 -1.52 2.75 -7.35
CA LEU A 131 -2.48 2.07 -8.23
C LEU A 131 -2.04 2.14 -9.69
N TYR A 132 -1.50 3.26 -10.16
CA TYR A 132 -1.01 3.40 -11.52
C TYR A 132 0.08 2.37 -11.82
N ILE A 133 1.14 2.33 -11.00
CA ILE A 133 2.24 1.37 -11.19
C ILE A 133 1.69 -0.07 -11.16
N LEU A 134 0.86 -0.38 -10.16
CA LEU A 134 0.31 -1.72 -9.96
C LEU A 134 -0.56 -2.18 -11.13
N PHE A 135 -1.40 -1.31 -11.69
CA PHE A 135 -2.22 -1.63 -12.86
C PHE A 135 -1.41 -1.71 -14.17
N GLN A 136 -0.35 -0.91 -14.32
CA GLN A 136 0.53 -0.98 -15.49
C GLN A 136 1.23 -2.33 -15.60
N VAL A 137 1.64 -2.92 -14.47
CA VAL A 137 2.33 -4.22 -14.45
C VAL A 137 1.41 -5.43 -14.30
N LYS A 138 0.11 -5.23 -14.06
CA LYS A 138 -0.88 -6.31 -13.81
C LYS A 138 -0.80 -7.47 -14.82
N LYS A 139 -0.58 -7.17 -16.10
CA LYS A 139 -0.50 -8.17 -17.18
C LYS A 139 0.69 -9.13 -17.06
N LEU A 140 1.73 -8.77 -16.29
CA LEU A 140 2.92 -9.60 -16.07
C LEU A 140 2.75 -10.58 -14.90
N TYR A 141 1.67 -10.46 -14.14
CA TYR A 141 1.33 -11.38 -13.04
C TYR A 141 0.34 -12.45 -13.52
N LYS A 142 0.55 -13.70 -13.09
CA LYS A 142 -0.22 -14.88 -13.51
C LYS A 142 -0.88 -15.59 -12.34
#